data_AF-A0A6B3GSF5-F1
#
_entry.id   AF-A0A6B3GSF5-F1
#
_cell.length_a   1.000
_cell.length_b   1.000
_cell.length_c   1.000
_cell.angle_alpha   90.00
_cell.angle_beta   90.00
_cell.angle_gamma   90.00
#
_symmetry.space_group_name_H-M   'P 1'
#
loop_
_entity.id
_entity.type
_entity.pdbx_description
1 polymer ?
#
loop_
_entity_poly.entity_id
_entity_poly.type
_entity_poly.pdbx_seq_one_letter_code
_entity_poly.pdbx_strand_id
1 'polypeptide(L)'
;GETYLFGYGFDDGTGGASGEYVRGFTFGGGQYVLQVGFDEAALPVRCRRFAQASAGAARGARGDLTLTGRHRTVHLVEEGVRPGLIGIDWDWE
;
A
#
# COMPACT_ATOMS: atom_id res chain seq x y z
N GLY A 1 -17.39 -15.88 -7.95
CA GLY A 1 -16.82 -15.30 -6.73
C GLY A 1 -17.21 -13.86 -6.73
N GLU A 2 -17.86 -13.38 -5.67
CA GLU A 2 -18.34 -12.00 -5.59
C GLU A 2 -17.18 -11.08 -5.18
N THR A 3 -17.01 -9.97 -5.90
CA THR A 3 -16.01 -8.94 -5.57
C THR A 3 -16.63 -7.93 -4.63
N TYR A 4 -16.09 -7.80 -3.42
CA TYR A 4 -16.53 -6.81 -2.43
C TYR A 4 -15.53 -5.67 -2.36
N LEU A 5 -15.99 -4.44 -2.60
CA LEU A 5 -15.19 -3.21 -2.45
C LEU A 5 -15.44 -2.60 -1.08
N PHE A 6 -14.36 -2.38 -0.31
CA PHE A 6 -14.41 -1.65 0.96
C PHE A 6 -13.54 -0.40 0.84
N GLY A 7 -14.12 0.77 1.10
CA GLY A 7 -13.42 2.04 1.19
C GLY A 7 -13.59 2.65 2.58
N TYR A 8 -12.49 3.11 3.16
CA TYR A 8 -12.49 3.91 4.39
C TYR A 8 -11.38 4.96 4.28
N GLY A 9 -11.61 6.14 4.86
CA GLY A 9 -10.64 7.22 4.94
C GLY A 9 -10.51 7.69 6.38
N PHE A 10 -9.33 8.12 6.77
CA PHE A 10 -9.06 8.70 8.07
C PHE A 10 -8.09 9.86 7.90
N ASP A 11 -8.37 10.99 8.55
CA ASP A 11 -7.46 12.11 8.67
C ASP A 11 -6.89 12.09 10.09
N ASP A 12 -5.59 11.81 10.19
CA ASP A 12 -4.85 11.96 11.45
C ASP A 12 -4.34 13.41 11.54
N GLY A 13 -5.15 14.28 12.15
CA GLY A 13 -4.84 15.71 12.28
C GLY A 13 -3.73 16.04 13.29
N THR A 14 -3.11 15.03 13.93
CA THR A 14 -2.04 15.21 14.92
C THR A 14 -0.78 14.42 14.59
N GLY A 15 -0.86 13.43 13.69
CA GLY A 15 0.28 12.70 13.17
C GLY A 15 1.15 13.50 12.20
N GLY A 16 2.42 13.10 12.08
CA GLY A 16 3.28 13.55 10.98
C GLY A 16 2.83 12.95 9.63
N ALA A 17 3.47 13.37 8.53
CA ALA A 17 3.18 12.79 7.22
C ALA A 17 3.38 11.26 7.23
N SER A 18 2.34 10.51 6.89
CA SER A 18 2.48 9.05 6.78
C SER A 18 3.48 8.71 5.69
N GLY A 19 4.34 7.71 5.92
CA GLY A 19 5.27 7.18 4.92
C GLY A 19 4.84 5.83 4.36
N GLU A 20 3.71 5.28 4.80
CA GLU A 20 3.26 3.96 4.38
C GLU A 20 1.78 3.68 4.63
N TYR A 21 1.28 2.69 3.91
CA TYR A 21 0.05 2.00 4.23
C TYR A 21 0.30 0.49 4.29
N VAL A 22 -0.22 -0.16 5.34
CA VAL A 22 -0.02 -1.59 5.60
C VAL A 22 -1.37 -2.29 5.78
N ARG A 23 -1.55 -3.41 5.09
CA ARG A 23 -2.69 -4.31 5.26
C ARG A 23 -2.23 -5.68 5.76
N GLY A 24 -2.79 -6.09 6.89
CA GLY A 24 -2.62 -7.45 7.42
C GLY A 24 -3.65 -8.44 6.87
N PHE A 25 -3.18 -9.64 6.57
CA PHE A 25 -3.97 -10.79 6.15
C PHE A 25 -3.74 -11.95 7.11
N THR A 26 -4.79 -12.36 7.83
CA THR A 26 -4.73 -13.52 8.74
C THR A 26 -4.81 -14.85 7.97
N PHE A 27 -5.44 -14.83 6.80
CA PHE A 27 -5.58 -15.99 5.91
C PHE A 27 -5.14 -15.60 4.49
N GLY A 28 -4.57 -16.54 3.77
CA GLY A 28 -4.23 -16.36 2.36
C GLY A 28 -5.40 -16.69 1.43
N GLY A 29 -5.19 -16.42 0.14
CA GLY A 29 -6.12 -16.70 -0.94
C GLY A 29 -6.82 -15.45 -1.46
N GLY A 30 -7.28 -15.55 -2.71
CA GLY A 30 -7.94 -14.46 -3.43
C GLY A 30 -6.98 -13.39 -3.94
N GLN A 31 -7.56 -12.45 -4.68
CA GLN A 31 -6.88 -11.29 -5.21
C GLN A 31 -7.10 -10.09 -4.29
N TYR A 32 -6.04 -9.31 -4.07
CA TYR A 32 -6.09 -8.02 -3.38
C TYR A 32 -5.57 -6.91 -4.27
N VAL A 33 -6.29 -5.80 -4.29
CA VAL A 33 -5.89 -4.57 -4.98
C VAL A 33 -5.85 -3.44 -3.95
N LEU A 34 -4.70 -2.76 -3.90
CA LEU A 34 -4.50 -1.54 -3.12
C LEU A 34 -4.21 -0.40 -4.07
N GLN A 35 -4.91 0.71 -3.89
CA GLN A 35 -4.62 1.99 -4.52
C GLN A 35 -4.34 3.01 -3.43
N VAL A 36 -3.22 3.71 -3.54
CA VAL A 36 -2.91 4.89 -2.72
C VAL A 36 -2.91 6.09 -3.63
N GLY A 37 -3.62 7.15 -3.23
CA GLY A 37 -3.66 8.42 -3.94
C GLY A 37 -3.00 9.52 -3.13
N PHE A 38 -2.34 10.43 -3.84
CA PHE A 38 -1.59 11.54 -3.26
C PHE A 38 -2.22 12.88 -3.63
N ASP A 39 -2.09 13.84 -2.72
CA ASP A 39 -2.46 15.23 -2.97
C ASP A 39 -1.58 15.82 -4.08
N GLU A 40 -2.12 16.77 -4.85
CA GLU A 40 -1.40 17.38 -5.97
C GLU A 40 -0.21 18.22 -5.54
N ALA A 41 -0.27 18.84 -4.35
CA ALA A 41 0.80 19.66 -3.80
C ALA A 41 1.86 18.85 -3.05
N ALA A 42 1.63 17.55 -2.83
CA ALA A 42 2.52 16.68 -2.04
C ALA A 42 2.67 15.31 -2.71
N LEU A 43 3.54 15.25 -3.74
CA LEU A 43 3.84 14.02 -4.45
C LEU A 43 5.08 13.32 -3.86
N PRO A 44 5.06 11.99 -3.69
CA PRO A 44 6.21 11.24 -3.21
C PRO A 44 7.30 11.19 -4.29
N VAL A 45 8.57 11.20 -3.86
CA VAL A 45 9.71 11.03 -4.77
C VAL A 45 9.91 9.57 -5.17
N ARG A 46 9.44 8.64 -4.32
CA ARG A 46 9.56 7.20 -4.56
C ARG A 46 8.45 6.46 -3.84
N CYS A 47 7.88 5.47 -4.50
CA CYS A 47 6.96 4.51 -3.89
C CYS A 47 7.48 3.09 -4.10
N ARG A 48 7.37 2.22 -3.09
CA ARG A 48 7.79 0.83 -3.15
C ARG A 48 6.71 -0.07 -2.58
N ARG A 49 6.38 -1.15 -3.29
CA ARG A 49 5.61 -2.25 -2.70
C ARG A 49 6.49 -3.03 -1.73
N PHE A 50 5.89 -3.66 -0.72
CA PHE A 50 6.58 -4.65 0.09
C PHE A 50 5.62 -5.74 0.57
N ALA A 51 6.21 -6.87 0.98
CA ALA A 51 5.53 -7.90 1.75
C ALA A 51 6.35 -8.27 2.99
N GLN A 52 5.69 -8.60 4.10
CA GLN A 52 6.31 -8.91 5.37
C GLN A 52 5.60 -10.11 6.01
N ALA A 53 6.33 -11.18 6.33
CA ALA A 53 5.69 -12.41 6.82
C ALA A 53 5.00 -12.24 8.19
N SER A 54 5.51 -11.35 9.03
CA SER A 54 4.95 -11.00 10.34
C SER A 54 5.43 -9.60 10.75
N ALA A 55 4.82 -8.96 11.75
CA ALA A 55 5.16 -7.59 12.17
C ALA A 55 6.66 -7.38 12.53
N GLY A 56 7.35 -8.42 12.99
CA GLY A 56 8.79 -8.36 13.32
C GLY A 56 9.74 -8.85 12.22
N ALA A 57 9.21 -9.40 11.11
CA ALA A 57 10.04 -9.91 10.02
C ALA A 57 10.58 -8.76 9.15
N ALA A 58 11.71 -8.99 8.49
CA ALA A 58 12.21 -8.06 7.48
C ALA A 58 11.23 -7.92 6.31
N ARG A 59 11.12 -6.70 5.77
CA ARG A 59 10.36 -6.45 4.54
C ARG A 59 11.08 -7.04 3.34
N GLY A 60 10.38 -7.91 2.62
CA GLY A 60 10.81 -8.50 1.34
C GLY A 60 10.02 -7.94 0.16
N ALA A 61 10.33 -8.47 -1.03
CA ALA A 61 9.64 -8.15 -2.29
C ALA A 61 9.55 -6.65 -2.61
N ARG A 62 10.58 -5.87 -2.23
CA ARG A 62 10.64 -4.43 -2.52
C ARG A 62 10.82 -4.19 -4.01
N GLY A 63 9.82 -3.58 -4.62
CA GLY A 63 9.84 -3.16 -6.01
C GLY A 63 9.27 -1.75 -6.13
N ASP A 64 9.89 -0.93 -6.96
CA ASP A 64 9.42 0.42 -7.20
C ASP A 64 8.06 0.40 -7.91
N LEU A 65 7.19 1.32 -7.50
CA LEU A 65 5.90 1.56 -8.12
C LEU A 65 5.93 2.92 -8.82
N THR A 66 5.43 2.94 -10.05
CA THR A 66 5.33 4.17 -10.82
C THR A 66 4.09 4.95 -10.41
N LEU A 67 4.29 6.20 -9.99
CA LEU A 67 3.20 7.15 -9.78
C LEU A 67 2.52 7.47 -11.10
N THR A 68 1.22 7.21 -11.21
CA THR A 68 0.45 7.52 -12.41
C THR A 68 0.15 9.03 -12.45
N GLY A 69 0.80 9.77 -13.35
CA GLY A 69 0.79 11.25 -13.32
C GLY A 69 -0.61 11.90 -13.35
N ARG A 70 -1.57 11.34 -14.11
CA ARG A 70 -2.91 11.92 -14.23
C ARG A 70 -3.76 11.77 -12.97
N HIS A 71 -3.61 10.66 -12.25
CA HIS A 71 -4.45 10.33 -11.08
C HIS A 71 -3.69 10.44 -9.76
N ARG A 72 -2.36 10.66 -9.82
CA ARG A 72 -1.45 10.73 -8.66
C ARG A 72 -1.62 9.53 -7.76
N THR A 73 -1.76 8.35 -8.37
CA THR A 73 -1.97 7.11 -7.64
C THR A 73 -0.92 6.08 -7.97
N VAL A 74 -0.63 5.23 -6.99
CA VAL A 74 0.12 3.99 -7.16
C VAL A 74 -0.79 2.81 -6.85
N HIS A 75 -0.55 1.70 -7.54
CA HIS A 75 -1.34 0.49 -7.40
C HIS A 75 -0.45 -0.69 -7.08
N LEU A 76 -0.97 -1.56 -6.23
CA LEU A 76 -0.43 -2.87 -5.96
C LEU A 76 -1.54 -3.90 -6.19
N VAL A 77 -1.22 -4.91 -6.99
CA VAL A 77 -2.09 -6.08 -7.19
C VAL A 77 -1.34 -7.29 -6.68
N GLU A 78 -1.96 -8.03 -5.76
CA GLU A 78 -1.48 -9.33 -5.30
C GLU A 78 -2.52 -10.39 -5.68
N GLU A 79 -2.16 -11.27 -6.61
CA GLU A 79 -3.06 -12.31 -7.15
C GLU A 79 -3.18 -13.54 -6.24
N GLY A 80 -2.22 -13.74 -5.34
CA GLY A 80 -2.14 -14.89 -4.46
C GLY A 80 -1.77 -14.47 -3.05
N VAL A 81 -2.66 -13.74 -2.38
CA VAL A 81 -2.44 -13.21 -1.03
C VAL A 81 -1.99 -14.33 -0.09
N ARG A 82 -0.93 -14.08 0.66
CA ARG A 82 -0.43 -15.00 1.70
C ARG A 82 -0.70 -14.39 3.08
N PRO A 83 -0.81 -15.21 4.14
CA PRO A 83 -0.80 -14.69 5.49
C PRO A 83 0.43 -13.82 5.74
N GLY A 84 0.24 -12.68 6.38
CA GLY A 84 1.29 -11.68 6.61
C GLY A 84 0.79 -10.26 6.35
N LEU A 85 1.73 -9.37 6.05
CA LEU A 85 1.49 -7.97 5.76
C LEU A 85 1.89 -7.67 4.32
N ILE A 86 1.07 -6.86 3.66
CA ILE A 86 1.34 -6.30 2.33
C ILE A 86 1.12 -4.80 2.43
N GLY A 87 1.97 -4.02 1.76
CA GLY A 87 1.85 -2.57 1.81
C GLY A 87 2.60 -1.86 0.70
N ILE A 88 2.46 -0.53 0.76
CA ILE A 88 3.22 0.40 -0.04
C ILE A 88 3.87 1.38 0.94
N ASP A 89 5.18 1.54 0.83
CA ASP A 89 5.91 2.63 1.47
C ASP A 89 6.26 3.70 0.43
N TRP A 90 6.43 4.93 0.88
CA TRP A 90 6.81 6.04 0.05
C TRP A 90 7.74 7.00 0.79
N ASP A 91 8.56 7.67 0.01
CA ASP A 91 9.48 8.71 0.46
C ASP A 91 8.99 10.07 -0.03
N TRP A 92 9.06 11.06 0.85
CA TRP A 92 8.68 12.44 0.55
C TRP A 92 9.88 13.29 0.10
N GLU A 93 11.10 12.87 0.41
CA GLU A 93 12.37 13.57 0.11
C GLU A 93 13.33 12.71 -0.73
#